data_AF-A0A6A5G846-F1
#
_entry.id   AF-A0A6A5G846-F1
#
_cell.length_a   1.000
_cell.length_b   1.000
_cell.length_c   1.000
_cell.angle_alpha   90.00
_cell.angle_beta   90.00
_cell.angle_gamma   90.00
#
_symmetry.space_group_name_H-M   'P 1'
#
loop_
_entity.id
_entity.type
_entity.pdbx_description
1 polymer ?
#
loop_
_entity_poly.entity_id
_entity_poly.type
_entity_poly.pdbx_seq_one_letter_code
_entity_poly.pdbx_strand_id
1 'polypeptide(L)'
;MKLIAILFCLPLIHTLPTVPPFNPWNLVQSEEVEQVIDPDYNIPEVQDAPEIPFEERDSPTHAYSVDIAYHTTMSDMECLRAKGYRSVFVRALNPIGNTYFDIEVLNTINNAYNAGLGSEVYITPNINSSRSGAEQINIVYQNLRDNGINVRSIWIQVSSPSNWNAPISQRIQFIQDMIGQAKNLGLSVGIYTSFYDWLEITGGWNTFSSDVFLWYWHVLGVGADGETIPTLEDFRPFGPWKQATVKQFAQVEKVCGMIVNRNVYATRNQEVSQVVHYSAGNGNEHKEKEQIRVGGIGF
;
A
#
# COMPACT_ATOMS: atom_id res chain seq x y z
N MET A 1 54.23 48.83 44.65
CA MET A 1 53.06 49.48 44.04
C MET A 1 52.37 48.49 43.12
N LYS A 2 51.23 47.93 43.54
CA LYS A 2 50.32 47.16 42.67
C LYS A 2 49.30 48.16 42.11
N LEU A 3 49.22 48.32 40.79
CA LEU A 3 48.17 49.11 40.15
C LEU A 3 47.10 48.16 39.60
N ILE A 4 45.87 48.42 40.01
CA ILE A 4 44.62 47.82 39.55
C ILE A 4 44.19 48.58 38.28
N ALA A 5 43.78 47.86 37.24
CA ALA A 5 43.04 48.42 36.12
C ALA A 5 41.73 47.63 35.96
N ILE A 6 40.62 48.32 36.22
CA ILE A 6 39.24 47.86 36.05
C ILE A 6 38.86 48.12 34.59
N LEU A 7 38.42 47.08 33.86
CA LEU A 7 37.80 47.24 32.54
C LEU A 7 36.29 47.02 32.65
N PHE A 8 35.54 48.02 32.18
CA PHE A 8 34.08 48.07 32.16
C PHE A 8 33.50 47.11 31.10
N CYS A 9 32.50 46.31 31.48
CA CYS A 9 31.62 45.58 30.56
C CYS A 9 30.50 46.50 30.06
N LEU A 10 30.30 46.56 28.74
CA LEU A 10 29.10 47.08 28.07
C LEU A 10 28.32 45.89 27.48
N PRO A 11 27.00 45.77 27.70
CA PRO A 11 26.20 44.74 27.05
C PRO A 11 25.80 45.22 25.65
N LEU A 12 26.14 44.43 24.63
CA LEU A 12 25.65 44.62 23.27
C LEU A 12 24.25 43.96 23.16
N ILE A 13 23.21 44.76 23.01
CA ILE A 13 21.85 44.27 22.75
C ILE A 13 21.75 44.02 21.23
N HIS A 14 21.64 42.76 20.82
CA HIS A 14 21.25 42.40 19.45
C HIS A 14 19.73 42.26 19.39
N THR A 15 19.09 43.08 18.56
CA THR A 15 17.68 42.92 18.19
C THR A 15 17.55 41.80 17.15
N LEU A 16 16.74 40.77 17.43
CA LEU A 16 16.37 39.74 16.46
C LEU A 16 15.41 40.32 15.41
N PRO A 17 15.50 39.89 14.13
CA PRO A 17 14.55 40.32 13.11
C PRO A 17 13.16 39.74 13.39
N THR A 18 12.14 40.58 13.29
CA THR A 18 10.73 40.22 13.44
C THR A 18 10.26 39.37 12.25
N VAL A 19 9.82 38.14 12.51
CA VAL A 19 9.14 37.28 11.53
C VAL A 19 7.71 37.81 11.33
N PRO A 20 7.25 38.08 10.09
CA PRO A 20 5.87 38.48 9.85
C PRO A 20 4.89 37.35 10.20
N PRO A 21 3.65 37.66 10.63
CA PRO A 21 2.68 36.66 11.05
C PRO A 21 2.30 35.73 9.90
N PHE A 22 2.36 34.43 10.18
CA PHE A 22 1.97 33.35 9.28
C PHE A 22 0.44 33.41 9.04
N ASN A 23 0.02 33.63 7.80
CA ASN A 23 -1.38 33.57 7.39
C ASN A 23 -1.65 32.21 6.72
N PRO A 24 -2.39 31.28 7.36
CA PRO A 24 -2.49 29.90 6.90
C PRO A 24 -3.44 29.68 5.71
N TRP A 25 -3.98 30.75 5.11
CA TRP A 25 -5.04 30.66 4.10
C TRP A 25 -4.63 31.02 2.66
N ASN A 26 -3.35 31.25 2.39
CA ASN A 26 -2.85 31.57 1.03
C ASN A 26 -2.10 30.41 0.34
N LEU A 27 -2.29 29.16 0.79
CA LEU A 27 -1.60 27.98 0.24
C LEU A 27 -2.55 26.84 -0.14
N VAL A 28 -3.71 27.19 -0.65
CA VAL A 28 -4.54 26.24 -1.42
C VAL A 28 -4.81 26.88 -2.78
N GLN A 29 -3.78 26.89 -3.62
CA GLN A 29 -4.03 26.72 -5.05
C GLN A 29 -4.19 25.22 -5.25
N SER A 30 -5.35 24.82 -5.76
CA SER A 30 -5.56 23.49 -6.32
C SER A 30 -4.68 23.38 -7.56
N GLU A 31 -3.43 22.96 -7.37
CA GLU A 31 -2.64 22.43 -8.47
C GLU A 31 -3.27 21.10 -8.85
N GLU A 32 -3.85 21.04 -10.05
CA GLU A 32 -4.04 19.76 -10.73
C GLU A 32 -2.69 19.06 -10.73
N VAL A 33 -2.63 17.86 -10.15
CA VAL A 33 -1.44 17.00 -10.24
C VAL A 33 -1.33 16.56 -11.69
N GLU A 34 -0.75 17.40 -12.52
CA GLU A 34 -0.33 17.04 -13.86
C GLU A 34 0.77 15.98 -13.68
N GLN A 35 0.47 14.76 -14.10
CA GLN A 35 1.44 13.69 -14.09
C GLN A 35 2.66 14.18 -14.87
N VAL A 36 3.84 14.17 -14.23
CA VAL A 36 5.09 14.40 -14.96
C VAL A 36 5.33 13.17 -15.82
N ILE A 37 4.71 13.18 -17.00
CA ILE A 37 4.95 12.24 -18.08
C ILE A 37 6.12 12.81 -18.86
N ASP A 38 7.19 12.03 -18.95
CA ASP A 38 8.32 12.30 -19.83
C ASP A 38 7.80 12.60 -21.25
N PRO A 39 8.06 13.80 -21.83
CA PRO A 39 7.53 14.18 -23.13
C PRO A 39 8.04 13.31 -24.29
N ASP A 40 9.07 12.48 -24.09
CA ASP A 40 9.61 11.59 -25.10
C ASP A 40 9.13 10.13 -24.98
N TYR A 41 8.29 9.80 -23.99
CA TYR A 41 7.67 8.48 -23.90
C TYR A 41 6.26 8.53 -24.50
N ASN A 42 6.14 8.07 -25.74
CA ASN A 42 4.86 7.88 -26.42
C ASN A 42 4.10 6.74 -25.69
N ILE A 43 3.44 7.04 -24.56
CA ILE A 43 2.62 6.08 -23.83
C ILE A 43 1.46 5.71 -24.75
N PRO A 44 1.34 4.46 -25.22
CA PRO A 44 0.19 4.04 -26.02
C PRO A 44 -1.09 4.33 -25.23
N GLU A 45 -2.15 4.75 -25.94
CA GLU A 45 -3.43 5.04 -25.31
C GLU A 45 -3.86 3.87 -24.40
N VAL A 46 -4.16 4.17 -23.13
CA VAL A 46 -4.52 3.16 -22.15
C VAL A 46 -5.85 2.51 -22.57
N GLN A 47 -5.77 1.23 -22.92
CA GLN A 47 -6.88 0.43 -23.43
C GLN A 47 -7.81 -0.03 -22.31
N ASP A 48 -9.08 -0.25 -22.65
CA ASP A 48 -10.03 -0.90 -21.76
C ASP A 48 -9.63 -2.36 -21.49
N ALA A 49 -9.71 -2.75 -20.22
CA ALA A 49 -9.47 -4.11 -19.79
C ALA A 49 -10.50 -5.08 -20.39
N PRO A 50 -10.09 -6.28 -20.83
CA PRO A 50 -11.01 -7.36 -21.17
C PRO A 50 -12.00 -7.65 -20.03
N GLU A 51 -13.28 -7.84 -20.35
CA GLU A 51 -14.28 -8.17 -19.35
C GLU A 51 -13.98 -9.51 -18.66
N ILE A 52 -14.21 -9.57 -17.35
CA ILE A 52 -14.21 -10.85 -16.64
C ILE A 52 -15.40 -11.68 -17.17
N PRO A 53 -15.16 -12.91 -17.68
CA PRO A 53 -16.21 -13.80 -18.14
C PRO A 53 -17.30 -13.98 -17.07
N PHE A 54 -18.57 -13.96 -17.48
CA PHE A 54 -19.71 -13.98 -16.54
C PHE A 54 -19.64 -15.15 -15.56
N GLU A 55 -19.23 -16.33 -16.04
CA GLU A 55 -19.06 -17.55 -15.26
C GLU A 55 -17.91 -17.50 -14.24
N GLU A 56 -16.93 -16.61 -14.44
CA GLU A 56 -15.81 -16.43 -13.52
C GLU A 56 -16.08 -15.38 -12.43
N ARG A 57 -17.06 -14.48 -12.63
CA ARG A 57 -17.37 -13.40 -11.69
C ARG A 57 -17.75 -13.92 -10.30
N ASP A 58 -18.47 -15.05 -10.24
CA ASP A 58 -18.92 -15.72 -9.01
C ASP A 58 -18.19 -17.05 -8.78
N SER A 59 -16.95 -17.18 -9.25
CA SER A 59 -16.17 -18.41 -9.08
C SER A 59 -16.03 -18.79 -7.60
N PRO A 60 -16.28 -20.08 -7.24
CA PRO A 60 -16.12 -20.55 -5.87
C PRO A 60 -14.65 -20.81 -5.49
N THR A 61 -13.72 -20.68 -6.44
CA THR A 61 -12.31 -21.05 -6.26
C THR A 61 -11.35 -19.88 -6.35
N HIS A 62 -11.75 -18.81 -7.03
CA HIS A 62 -10.94 -17.62 -7.22
C HIS A 62 -11.80 -16.37 -7.32
N ALA A 63 -11.17 -15.21 -7.18
CA ALA A 63 -11.80 -13.92 -7.38
C ALA A 63 -10.80 -12.92 -7.96
N TYR A 64 -11.36 -11.87 -8.55
CA TYR A 64 -10.62 -10.77 -9.16
C TYR A 64 -10.57 -9.55 -8.24
N SER A 65 -9.45 -8.84 -8.29
CA SER A 65 -9.26 -7.54 -7.66
C SER A 65 -8.48 -6.59 -8.53
N VAL A 66 -8.45 -5.32 -8.12
CA VAL A 66 -7.60 -4.29 -8.72
C VAL A 66 -6.72 -3.66 -7.64
N ASP A 67 -5.55 -3.15 -8.00
CA ASP A 67 -4.76 -2.28 -7.11
C ASP A 67 -4.85 -0.80 -7.50
N ILE A 68 -5.01 0.04 -6.48
CA ILE A 68 -5.36 1.48 -6.59
C ILE A 68 -4.47 2.27 -5.64
N ALA A 69 -4.04 3.46 -6.09
CA ALA A 69 -3.11 4.32 -5.36
C ALA A 69 -3.57 5.80 -5.30
N TYR A 70 -4.86 6.04 -5.53
CA TYR A 70 -5.46 7.36 -5.65
C TYR A 70 -6.92 7.36 -5.16
N HIS A 71 -7.50 8.57 -5.12
CA HIS A 71 -8.87 8.84 -4.69
C HIS A 71 -9.91 8.13 -5.57
N THR A 72 -10.98 7.62 -4.98
CA THR A 72 -12.06 6.97 -5.73
C THR A 72 -13.42 7.55 -5.37
N THR A 73 -14.42 7.23 -6.19
CA THR A 73 -15.82 7.55 -5.94
C THR A 73 -16.62 6.28 -5.62
N MET A 74 -17.82 6.45 -5.07
CA MET A 74 -18.74 5.32 -4.90
C MET A 74 -19.07 4.64 -6.24
N SER A 75 -19.29 5.42 -7.30
CA SER A 75 -19.60 4.90 -8.64
C SER A 75 -18.47 4.05 -9.21
N ASP A 76 -17.21 4.37 -8.91
CA ASP A 76 -16.07 3.56 -9.33
C ASP A 76 -16.16 2.16 -8.71
N MET A 77 -16.44 2.09 -7.41
CA MET A 77 -16.54 0.83 -6.67
C MET A 77 -17.78 0.02 -7.04
N GLU A 78 -18.92 0.67 -7.24
CA GLU A 78 -20.14 0.03 -7.74
C GLU A 78 -19.91 -0.55 -9.15
N CYS A 79 -19.20 0.17 -10.01
CA CYS A 79 -18.84 -0.33 -11.33
C CYS A 79 -17.90 -1.55 -11.25
N LEU A 80 -16.87 -1.51 -10.40
CA LEU A 80 -15.98 -2.66 -10.17
C LEU A 80 -16.78 -3.89 -9.71
N ARG A 81 -17.68 -3.69 -8.74
CA ARG A 81 -18.56 -4.75 -8.24
C ARG A 81 -19.43 -5.34 -9.35
N ALA A 82 -20.03 -4.50 -10.19
CA ALA A 82 -20.86 -4.92 -11.33
C ALA A 82 -20.05 -5.67 -12.41
N LYS A 83 -18.77 -5.31 -12.59
CA LYS A 83 -17.84 -6.00 -13.51
C LYS A 83 -17.26 -7.31 -12.94
N GLY A 84 -17.62 -7.71 -11.72
CA GLY A 84 -17.25 -9.00 -11.13
C GLY A 84 -16.02 -8.98 -10.22
N TYR A 85 -15.46 -7.80 -9.94
CA TYR A 85 -14.39 -7.67 -8.95
C TYR A 85 -14.97 -7.87 -7.53
N ARG A 86 -14.16 -8.44 -6.64
CA ARG A 86 -14.56 -8.78 -5.26
C ARG A 86 -13.79 -7.99 -4.22
N SER A 87 -12.63 -7.45 -4.56
CA SER A 87 -11.84 -6.64 -3.65
C SER A 87 -10.97 -5.62 -4.37
N VAL A 88 -10.40 -4.70 -3.60
CA VAL A 88 -9.39 -3.73 -4.03
C VAL A 88 -8.16 -3.82 -3.12
N PHE A 89 -6.97 -3.61 -3.70
CA PHE A 89 -5.71 -3.49 -2.98
C PHE A 89 -5.34 -2.00 -2.99
N VAL A 90 -5.28 -1.36 -1.83
CA VAL A 90 -5.18 0.11 -1.75
C VAL A 90 -3.85 0.53 -1.15
N ARG A 91 -3.14 1.46 -1.80
CA ARG A 91 -1.88 1.98 -1.26
C ARG A 91 -2.14 2.77 0.02
N ALA A 92 -1.43 2.44 1.08
CA ALA A 92 -1.52 3.10 2.38
C ALA A 92 -0.22 3.84 2.77
N LEU A 93 0.87 3.63 2.04
CA LEU A 93 2.13 4.34 2.21
C LEU A 93 2.70 4.75 0.87
N ASN A 94 2.93 6.05 0.71
CA ASN A 94 3.52 6.63 -0.48
C ASN A 94 5.05 6.77 -0.29
N PRO A 95 5.89 6.40 -1.28
CA PRO A 95 7.34 6.39 -1.11
C PRO A 95 7.99 7.77 -1.26
N ILE A 96 7.26 8.80 -1.72
CA ILE A 96 7.83 10.12 -2.04
C ILE A 96 8.49 10.76 -0.81
N GLY A 97 9.65 11.40 -1.03
CA GLY A 97 10.40 12.12 -0.01
C GLY A 97 10.80 11.21 1.15
N ASN A 98 10.36 11.56 2.37
CA ASN A 98 10.63 10.75 3.57
C ASN A 98 9.57 9.68 3.82
N THR A 99 8.79 9.29 2.79
CA THR A 99 7.54 8.53 2.86
C THR A 99 6.44 9.19 3.70
N TYR A 100 5.17 8.87 3.47
CA TYR A 100 4.05 9.34 4.28
C TYR A 100 2.82 8.43 4.14
N PHE A 101 1.92 8.52 5.12
CA PHE A 101 0.64 7.82 5.08
C PHE A 101 -0.19 8.34 3.90
N ASP A 102 -0.56 7.45 2.99
CA ASP A 102 -1.36 7.80 1.81
C ASP A 102 -2.82 7.96 2.23
N ILE A 103 -3.26 9.21 2.44
CA ILE A 103 -4.57 9.51 3.01
C ILE A 103 -5.74 9.04 2.14
N GLU A 104 -5.51 8.88 0.83
CA GLU A 104 -6.52 8.38 -0.11
C GLU A 104 -6.96 6.96 0.20
N VAL A 105 -6.15 6.19 0.94
CA VAL A 105 -6.52 4.86 1.42
C VAL A 105 -7.83 4.88 2.22
N LEU A 106 -8.06 5.92 3.02
CA LEU A 106 -9.25 6.01 3.86
C LEU A 106 -10.51 6.19 3.00
N ASN A 107 -10.47 7.08 2.01
CA ASN A 107 -11.57 7.28 1.08
C ASN A 107 -11.90 5.99 0.31
N THR A 108 -10.88 5.38 -0.29
CA THR A 108 -11.04 4.21 -1.16
C THR A 108 -11.52 2.99 -0.39
N ILE A 109 -11.05 2.76 0.85
CA ILE A 109 -11.58 1.70 1.73
C ILE A 109 -13.06 1.92 2.07
N ASN A 110 -13.45 3.16 2.39
CA ASN A 110 -14.85 3.47 2.72
C ASN A 110 -15.77 3.24 1.51
N ASN A 111 -15.37 3.68 0.31
CA ASN A 111 -16.15 3.44 -0.90
C ASN A 111 -16.24 1.95 -1.23
N ALA A 112 -15.14 1.21 -1.11
CA ALA A 112 -15.12 -0.24 -1.36
C ALA A 112 -16.05 -0.98 -0.39
N TYR A 113 -15.98 -0.67 0.91
CA TYR A 113 -16.86 -1.24 1.92
C TYR A 113 -18.34 -1.00 1.59
N ASN A 114 -18.71 0.24 1.28
CA ASN A 114 -20.09 0.61 0.97
C ASN A 114 -20.61 -0.03 -0.33
N ALA A 115 -19.74 -0.29 -1.31
CA ALA A 115 -20.07 -1.01 -2.54
C ALA A 115 -20.08 -2.54 -2.39
N GLY A 116 -19.79 -3.07 -1.19
CA GLY A 116 -19.73 -4.52 -0.93
C GLY A 116 -18.48 -5.21 -1.51
N LEU A 117 -17.39 -4.48 -1.64
CA LEU A 117 -16.06 -5.01 -1.99
C LEU A 117 -15.22 -5.23 -0.72
N GLY A 118 -14.39 -6.27 -0.73
CA GLY A 118 -13.30 -6.41 0.25
C GLY A 118 -12.19 -5.38 -0.01
N SER A 119 -11.34 -5.16 0.99
CA SER A 119 -10.16 -4.30 0.85
C SER A 119 -8.93 -4.97 1.46
N GLU A 120 -7.82 -4.91 0.73
CA GLU A 120 -6.46 -5.15 1.21
C GLU A 120 -5.71 -3.82 1.21
N VAL A 121 -4.67 -3.70 2.03
CA VAL A 121 -3.76 -2.54 1.99
C VAL A 121 -2.36 -2.97 1.63
N TYR A 122 -1.71 -2.18 0.80
CA TYR A 122 -0.30 -2.34 0.50
C TYR A 122 0.49 -1.06 0.78
N ILE A 123 1.79 -1.22 0.96
CA ILE A 123 2.71 -0.11 1.15
C ILE A 123 3.74 -0.14 0.05
N THR A 124 4.07 1.03 -0.49
CA THR A 124 5.25 1.20 -1.34
C THR A 124 6.37 1.74 -0.45
N PRO A 125 7.28 0.88 0.03
CA PRO A 125 8.32 1.30 0.96
C PRO A 125 9.34 2.23 0.30
N ASN A 126 9.99 3.04 1.11
CA ASN A 126 11.16 3.80 0.69
C ASN A 126 12.36 3.53 1.61
N ILE A 127 13.26 2.66 1.16
CA ILE A 127 14.50 2.34 1.88
C ILE A 127 15.47 3.53 1.97
N ASN A 128 15.35 4.51 1.09
CA ASN A 128 16.20 5.71 1.06
C ASN A 128 15.66 6.82 1.99
N SER A 129 14.50 6.61 2.62
CA SER A 129 13.98 7.52 3.64
C SER A 129 14.83 7.46 4.92
N SER A 130 14.65 8.44 5.82
CA SER A 130 15.26 8.41 7.15
C SER A 130 14.56 7.44 8.11
N ARG A 131 13.52 6.73 7.67
CA ARG A 131 12.68 5.87 8.50
C ARG A 131 13.01 4.40 8.24
N SER A 132 13.21 3.66 9.31
CA SER A 132 13.35 2.20 9.30
C SER A 132 12.12 1.51 8.72
N GLY A 133 12.28 0.24 8.31
CA GLY A 133 11.15 -0.57 7.83
C GLY A 133 10.03 -0.69 8.88
N ALA A 134 10.41 -0.85 10.15
CA ALA A 134 9.47 -0.90 11.26
C ALA A 134 8.65 0.40 11.42
N GLU A 135 9.30 1.56 11.31
CA GLU A 135 8.60 2.85 11.37
C GLU A 135 7.59 3.03 10.22
N GLN A 136 7.93 2.54 9.02
CA GLN A 136 7.02 2.61 7.86
C GLN A 136 5.76 1.75 8.05
N ILE A 137 5.89 0.57 8.68
CA ILE A 137 4.73 -0.25 9.08
C ILE A 137 3.90 0.45 10.16
N ASN A 138 4.55 1.04 11.16
CA ASN A 138 3.87 1.72 12.26
C ASN A 138 3.04 2.92 11.79
N ILE A 139 3.56 3.71 10.83
CA ILE A 139 2.83 4.83 10.24
C ILE A 139 1.47 4.36 9.70
N VAL A 140 1.47 3.30 8.89
CA VAL A 140 0.23 2.79 8.29
C VAL A 140 -0.69 2.19 9.34
N TYR A 141 -0.17 1.33 10.21
CA TYR A 141 -0.98 0.67 11.23
C TYR A 141 -1.68 1.66 12.15
N GLN A 142 -0.94 2.66 12.67
CA GLN A 142 -1.50 3.66 13.59
C GLN A 142 -2.53 4.54 12.89
N ASN A 143 -2.22 5.07 11.70
CA ASN A 143 -3.16 5.95 10.99
C ASN A 143 -4.45 5.23 10.59
N LEU A 144 -4.39 3.96 10.15
CA LEU A 144 -5.60 3.17 9.86
C LEU A 144 -6.42 2.95 11.14
N ARG A 145 -5.77 2.53 12.23
CA ARG A 145 -6.44 2.25 13.52
C ARG A 145 -7.10 3.50 14.11
N ASP A 146 -6.39 4.63 14.08
CA ASP A 146 -6.88 5.91 14.60
C ASP A 146 -8.09 6.43 13.78
N ASN A 147 -8.19 6.03 12.51
CA ASN A 147 -9.32 6.31 11.63
C ASN A 147 -10.39 5.18 11.63
N GLY A 148 -10.38 4.28 12.61
CA GLY A 148 -11.43 3.29 12.80
C GLY A 148 -11.37 2.10 11.83
N ILE A 149 -10.23 1.87 11.17
CA ILE A 149 -10.01 0.72 10.29
C ILE A 149 -9.27 -0.36 11.07
N ASN A 150 -9.86 -1.56 11.12
CA ASN A 150 -9.25 -2.76 11.68
C ASN A 150 -8.46 -3.49 10.58
N VAL A 151 -7.17 -3.20 10.47
CA VAL A 151 -6.26 -3.84 9.52
C VAL A 151 -5.76 -5.18 10.07
N ARG A 152 -5.89 -6.25 9.27
CA ARG A 152 -5.45 -7.62 9.60
C ARG A 152 -4.21 -8.08 8.83
N SER A 153 -3.99 -7.51 7.66
CA SER A 153 -2.86 -7.82 6.79
C SER A 153 -2.31 -6.56 6.14
N ILE A 154 -0.99 -6.56 5.88
CA ILE A 154 -0.31 -5.54 5.06
C ILE A 154 0.52 -6.24 4.00
N TRP A 155 0.42 -5.77 2.74
CA TRP A 155 1.27 -6.18 1.63
C TRP A 155 2.43 -5.20 1.44
N ILE A 156 3.66 -5.68 1.37
CA ILE A 156 4.87 -4.85 1.18
C ILE A 156 5.31 -4.94 -0.27
N GLN A 157 5.34 -3.82 -0.97
CA GLN A 157 5.78 -3.76 -2.36
C GLN A 157 7.31 -3.82 -2.48
N VAL A 158 7.86 -4.98 -2.83
CA VAL A 158 9.28 -5.20 -3.08
C VAL A 158 9.49 -5.40 -4.58
N SER A 159 9.47 -4.30 -5.31
CA SER A 159 9.57 -4.25 -6.77
C SER A 159 10.37 -3.02 -7.20
N SER A 160 10.55 -2.83 -8.51
CA SER A 160 11.29 -1.72 -9.12
C SER A 160 12.73 -1.66 -8.58
N PRO A 161 13.63 -2.57 -9.00
CA PRO A 161 14.97 -2.70 -8.43
C PRO A 161 15.78 -1.39 -8.35
N SER A 162 15.57 -0.47 -9.28
CA SER A 162 16.16 0.88 -9.30
C SER A 162 15.85 1.73 -8.07
N ASN A 163 14.80 1.41 -7.30
CA ASN A 163 14.43 2.11 -6.08
C ASN A 163 15.20 1.58 -4.85
N TRP A 164 15.87 0.44 -4.99
CA TRP A 164 16.56 -0.26 -3.91
C TRP A 164 18.07 -0.07 -4.03
N ASN A 165 18.60 1.14 -3.88
CA ASN A 165 20.00 1.42 -4.18
C ASN A 165 21.00 1.05 -3.06
N ALA A 166 20.52 0.65 -1.88
CA ALA A 166 21.36 0.19 -0.77
C ALA A 166 22.09 -1.14 -1.09
N PRO A 167 23.14 -1.53 -0.36
CA PRO A 167 23.69 -2.89 -0.45
C PRO A 167 22.65 -3.98 -0.14
N ILE A 168 22.73 -5.15 -0.79
CA ILE A 168 21.76 -6.27 -0.64
C ILE A 168 21.49 -6.62 0.83
N SER A 169 22.53 -6.68 1.67
CA SER A 169 22.36 -6.98 3.10
C SER A 169 21.49 -5.95 3.83
N GLN A 170 21.58 -4.67 3.47
CA GLN A 170 20.75 -3.61 4.05
C GLN A 170 19.31 -3.68 3.52
N ARG A 171 19.11 -4.04 2.25
CA ARG A 171 17.77 -4.27 1.68
C ARG A 171 17.05 -5.42 2.38
N ILE A 172 17.75 -6.53 2.58
CA ILE A 172 17.22 -7.68 3.31
C ILE A 172 16.87 -7.28 4.74
N GLN A 173 17.78 -6.59 5.45
CA GLN A 173 17.51 -6.15 6.83
C GLN A 173 16.29 -5.22 6.89
N PHE A 174 16.18 -4.28 5.95
CA PHE A 174 15.04 -3.36 5.88
C PHE A 174 13.72 -4.12 5.69
N ILE A 175 13.67 -5.09 4.78
CA ILE A 175 12.48 -5.94 4.56
C ILE A 175 12.19 -6.80 5.80
N GLN A 176 13.22 -7.36 6.45
CA GLN A 176 13.08 -8.11 7.70
C GLN A 176 12.48 -7.26 8.82
N ASP A 177 12.90 -6.00 8.95
CA ASP A 177 12.37 -5.07 9.95
C ASP A 177 10.87 -4.82 9.72
N MET A 178 10.44 -4.67 8.46
CA MET A 178 9.02 -4.51 8.13
C MET A 178 8.21 -5.76 8.48
N ILE A 179 8.69 -6.95 8.06
CA ILE A 179 8.04 -8.24 8.35
C ILE A 179 7.96 -8.45 9.87
N GLY A 180 9.05 -8.22 10.59
CA GLY A 180 9.11 -8.36 12.04
C GLY A 180 8.14 -7.43 12.74
N GLN A 181 8.07 -6.16 12.32
CA GLN A 181 7.15 -5.21 12.93
C GLN A 181 5.68 -5.54 12.66
N ALA A 182 5.33 -5.94 11.44
CA ALA A 182 3.95 -6.36 11.12
C ALA A 182 3.51 -7.53 12.02
N LYS A 183 4.38 -8.54 12.20
CA LYS A 183 4.13 -9.68 13.08
C LYS A 183 4.02 -9.28 14.55
N ASN A 184 4.88 -8.38 15.03
CA ASN A 184 4.82 -7.86 16.40
C ASN A 184 3.48 -7.15 16.69
N LEU A 185 2.87 -6.54 15.67
CA LEU A 185 1.56 -5.91 15.74
C LEU A 185 0.39 -6.90 15.58
N GLY A 186 0.67 -8.19 15.40
CA GLY A 186 -0.34 -9.24 15.18
C GLY A 186 -0.93 -9.26 13.77
N LEU A 187 -0.26 -8.62 12.80
CA LEU A 187 -0.70 -8.58 11.41
C LEU A 187 -0.15 -9.79 10.64
N SER A 188 -0.95 -10.30 9.71
CA SER A 188 -0.41 -11.10 8.62
C SER A 188 0.35 -10.18 7.65
N VAL A 189 1.33 -10.74 6.94
CA VAL A 189 2.16 -9.95 6.01
C VAL A 189 2.32 -10.69 4.70
N GLY A 190 2.24 -9.94 3.60
CA GLY A 190 2.54 -10.44 2.27
C GLY A 190 3.58 -9.57 1.57
N ILE A 191 4.27 -10.14 0.58
CA ILE A 191 5.20 -9.41 -0.28
C ILE A 191 4.62 -9.37 -1.69
N TYR A 192 4.60 -8.18 -2.28
CA TYR A 192 4.44 -8.00 -3.72
C TYR A 192 5.78 -7.97 -4.41
N THR A 193 6.03 -8.86 -5.36
CA THR A 193 7.31 -8.94 -6.10
C THR A 193 7.19 -9.83 -7.35
N SER A 194 8.23 -9.96 -8.14
CA SER A 194 8.36 -11.04 -9.15
C SER A 194 9.60 -11.87 -8.85
N PHE A 195 9.79 -12.98 -9.57
CA PHE A 195 11.04 -13.73 -9.50
C PHE A 195 12.26 -12.84 -9.74
N TYR A 196 12.20 -12.00 -10.79
CA TYR A 196 13.30 -11.15 -11.20
C TYR A 196 13.55 -10.02 -10.20
N ASP A 197 12.49 -9.32 -9.77
CA ASP A 197 12.61 -8.27 -8.77
C ASP A 197 13.19 -8.82 -7.46
N TRP A 198 12.68 -9.97 -7.00
CA TRP A 198 13.16 -10.58 -5.77
C TRP A 198 14.65 -10.96 -5.86
N LEU A 199 15.06 -11.53 -7.00
CA LEU A 199 16.45 -11.90 -7.25
C LEU A 199 17.36 -10.66 -7.27
N GLU A 200 16.97 -9.61 -7.98
CA GLU A 200 17.79 -8.39 -8.13
C GLU A 200 17.86 -7.56 -6.84
N ILE A 201 16.72 -7.44 -6.14
CA ILE A 201 16.63 -6.66 -4.90
C ILE A 201 17.32 -7.40 -3.75
N THR A 202 17.11 -8.71 -3.61
CA THR A 202 17.53 -9.45 -2.39
C THR A 202 18.63 -10.48 -2.61
N GLY A 203 19.09 -10.70 -3.85
CA GLY A 203 20.00 -11.79 -4.17
C GLY A 203 19.35 -13.18 -4.01
N GLY A 204 18.01 -13.26 -4.09
CA GLY A 204 17.27 -14.53 -3.94
C GLY A 204 17.13 -14.99 -2.49
N TRP A 205 17.04 -14.05 -1.55
CA TRP A 205 16.91 -14.32 -0.12
C TRP A 205 15.77 -15.31 0.18
N ASN A 206 16.05 -16.35 0.99
CA ASN A 206 15.19 -17.52 1.15
C ASN A 206 15.03 -18.02 2.60
N THR A 207 15.44 -17.24 3.61
CA THR A 207 15.51 -17.71 5.01
C THR A 207 14.44 -17.14 5.95
N PHE A 208 13.47 -16.35 5.46
CA PHE A 208 12.33 -15.93 6.30
C PHE A 208 11.21 -16.96 6.33
N SER A 209 10.36 -16.80 7.34
CA SER A 209 9.29 -17.73 7.68
C SER A 209 8.27 -17.90 6.53
N SER A 210 7.77 -19.13 6.38
CA SER A 210 6.84 -19.53 5.32
C SER A 210 5.41 -18.99 5.47
N ASP A 211 5.12 -18.30 6.57
CA ASP A 211 3.83 -17.65 6.88
C ASP A 211 3.69 -16.26 6.23
N VAL A 212 4.71 -15.79 5.50
CA VAL A 212 4.63 -14.56 4.71
C VAL A 212 4.02 -14.86 3.34
N PHE A 213 2.91 -14.22 3.01
CA PHE A 213 2.20 -14.44 1.75
C PHE A 213 2.93 -13.85 0.54
N LEU A 214 2.57 -14.34 -0.65
CA LEU A 214 3.12 -13.85 -1.91
C LEU A 214 2.02 -13.33 -2.83
N TRP A 215 2.17 -12.08 -3.23
CA TRP A 215 1.45 -11.45 -4.33
C TRP A 215 2.43 -11.26 -5.48
N TYR A 216 2.57 -12.26 -6.34
CA TYR A 216 3.56 -12.14 -7.41
C TYR A 216 2.98 -11.41 -8.62
N TRP A 217 3.80 -10.70 -9.38
CA TRP A 217 3.39 -10.16 -10.67
C TRP A 217 4.05 -10.91 -11.82
N HIS A 218 3.25 -11.18 -12.86
CA HIS A 218 3.71 -11.77 -14.11
C HIS A 218 2.82 -11.25 -15.26
N VAL A 219 3.40 -10.42 -16.12
CA VAL A 219 2.76 -9.84 -17.31
C VAL A 219 3.72 -9.97 -18.49
N LEU A 220 3.19 -9.92 -19.71
CA LEU A 220 3.99 -9.88 -20.95
C LEU A 220 4.30 -8.44 -21.39
N GLY A 221 3.59 -7.46 -20.84
CA GLY A 221 3.73 -6.04 -21.13
C GLY A 221 2.69 -5.22 -20.38
N VAL A 222 2.60 -3.94 -20.74
CA VAL A 222 1.53 -3.04 -20.27
C VAL A 222 0.33 -3.06 -21.23
N GLY A 223 -0.86 -2.79 -20.71
CA GLY A 223 -2.11 -2.80 -21.46
C GLY A 223 -2.67 -4.21 -21.71
N ALA A 224 -3.84 -4.25 -22.36
CA ALA A 224 -4.65 -5.47 -22.54
C ALA A 224 -3.92 -6.60 -23.29
N ASP A 225 -3.04 -6.27 -24.24
CA ASP A 225 -2.24 -7.26 -24.96
C ASP A 225 -1.11 -7.86 -24.10
N GLY A 226 -0.82 -7.24 -22.95
CA GLY A 226 0.21 -7.64 -21.99
C GLY A 226 -0.28 -8.61 -20.92
N GLU A 227 -1.58 -8.92 -20.87
CA GLU A 227 -2.14 -9.81 -19.84
C GLU A 227 -1.58 -11.23 -19.91
N THR A 228 -1.39 -11.84 -18.74
CA THR A 228 -1.23 -13.29 -18.64
C THR A 228 -2.52 -13.95 -18.15
N ILE A 229 -2.62 -15.27 -18.31
CA ILE A 229 -3.79 -16.04 -17.86
C ILE A 229 -4.04 -15.74 -16.36
N PRO A 230 -5.26 -15.34 -15.96
CA PRO A 230 -5.60 -14.96 -14.59
C PRO A 230 -5.79 -16.20 -13.70
N THR A 231 -4.77 -17.04 -13.61
CA THR A 231 -4.70 -18.18 -12.69
C THR A 231 -3.35 -18.18 -11.97
N LEU A 232 -3.23 -19.00 -10.92
CA LEU A 232 -1.97 -19.18 -10.18
C LEU A 232 -1.11 -20.34 -10.73
N GLU A 233 -1.54 -21.00 -11.81
CA GLU A 233 -0.94 -22.25 -12.32
C GLU A 233 0.46 -22.08 -12.92
N ASP A 234 0.78 -20.88 -13.39
CA ASP A 234 2.09 -20.53 -13.92
C ASP A 234 3.09 -20.15 -12.82
N PHE A 235 2.68 -20.11 -11.55
CA PHE A 235 3.59 -19.88 -10.44
C PHE A 235 4.72 -20.93 -10.42
N ARG A 236 5.94 -20.47 -10.17
CA ARG A 236 7.13 -21.30 -9.95
C ARG A 236 7.78 -20.89 -8.63
N PRO A 237 8.18 -21.84 -7.76
CA PRO A 237 8.78 -21.51 -6.47
C PRO A 237 10.04 -20.64 -6.58
N PHE A 238 10.12 -19.61 -5.74
CA PHE A 238 11.32 -18.77 -5.58
C PHE A 238 11.37 -18.16 -4.18
N GLY A 239 12.56 -17.70 -3.77
CA GLY A 239 12.77 -17.29 -2.37
C GLY A 239 12.34 -18.41 -1.41
N PRO A 240 11.60 -18.11 -0.33
CA PRO A 240 11.02 -19.15 0.53
C PRO A 240 9.66 -19.67 0.05
N TRP A 241 9.02 -19.04 -0.94
CA TRP A 241 7.64 -19.36 -1.32
C TRP A 241 7.54 -20.63 -2.15
N LYS A 242 6.64 -21.52 -1.72
CA LYS A 242 6.26 -22.75 -2.44
C LYS A 242 4.89 -22.65 -3.10
N GLN A 243 4.14 -21.59 -2.80
CA GLN A 243 2.84 -21.26 -3.37
C GLN A 243 2.68 -19.74 -3.39
N ALA A 244 1.89 -19.24 -4.33
CA ALA A 244 1.43 -17.86 -4.37
C ALA A 244 0.02 -17.73 -3.79
N THR A 245 -0.28 -16.56 -3.23
CA THR A 245 -1.61 -16.21 -2.73
C THR A 245 -2.38 -15.38 -3.75
N VAL A 246 -1.69 -14.41 -4.36
CA VAL A 246 -2.25 -13.46 -5.32
C VAL A 246 -1.31 -13.40 -6.53
N LYS A 247 -1.88 -13.19 -7.72
CA LYS A 247 -1.15 -12.83 -8.93
C LYS A 247 -1.65 -11.51 -9.47
N GLN A 248 -0.75 -10.58 -9.78
CA GLN A 248 -1.02 -9.48 -10.70
C GLN A 248 -0.77 -9.98 -12.12
N PHE A 249 -1.83 -10.05 -12.93
CA PHE A 249 -1.81 -10.63 -14.27
C PHE A 249 -1.93 -9.58 -15.38
N ALA A 250 -2.22 -8.33 -15.02
CA ALA A 250 -2.37 -7.21 -15.95
C ALA A 250 -1.90 -5.90 -15.31
N GLN A 251 -1.37 -4.98 -16.14
CA GLN A 251 -0.89 -3.67 -15.69
C GLN A 251 -1.29 -2.55 -16.64
N VAL A 252 -1.62 -1.38 -16.09
CA VAL A 252 -1.94 -0.16 -16.85
C VAL A 252 -3.11 -0.36 -17.81
N GLU A 253 -4.28 -0.69 -17.26
CA GLU A 253 -5.51 -0.88 -18.03
C GLU A 253 -6.66 -0.03 -17.49
N LYS A 254 -7.61 0.30 -18.36
CA LYS A 254 -8.80 1.04 -17.98
C LYS A 254 -9.92 0.11 -17.53
N VAL A 255 -10.36 0.25 -16.28
CA VAL A 255 -11.53 -0.41 -15.72
C VAL A 255 -12.41 0.67 -15.09
N CYS A 256 -13.66 0.79 -15.51
CA CYS A 256 -14.57 1.80 -14.94
C CYS A 256 -14.04 3.24 -15.06
N GLY A 257 -13.27 3.55 -16.11
CA GLY A 257 -12.62 4.86 -16.29
C GLY A 257 -11.34 5.06 -15.47
N MET A 258 -11.04 4.17 -14.55
CA MET A 258 -9.83 4.16 -13.71
C MET A 258 -8.69 3.41 -14.38
N ILE A 259 -7.44 3.89 -14.24
CA ILE A 259 -6.23 3.17 -14.67
C ILE A 259 -5.75 2.31 -13.52
N VAL A 260 -5.87 1.00 -13.67
CA VAL A 260 -5.58 0.03 -12.61
C VAL A 260 -4.65 -1.07 -13.10
N ASN A 261 -4.07 -1.81 -12.15
CA ASN A 261 -3.54 -3.14 -12.42
C ASN A 261 -4.53 -4.18 -11.87
N ARG A 262 -4.58 -5.35 -12.51
CA ARG A 262 -5.58 -6.39 -12.21
C ARG A 262 -4.92 -7.61 -11.60
N ASN A 263 -5.65 -8.21 -10.65
CA ASN A 263 -5.16 -9.30 -9.84
C ASN A 263 -6.19 -10.43 -9.75
N VAL A 264 -5.68 -11.63 -9.50
CA VAL A 264 -6.48 -12.83 -9.18
C VAL A 264 -5.94 -13.48 -7.92
N TYR A 265 -6.82 -14.03 -7.10
CA TYR A 265 -6.46 -14.76 -5.88
C TYR A 265 -7.42 -15.92 -5.63
N ALA A 266 -6.96 -16.94 -4.92
CA ALA A 266 -7.79 -18.07 -4.54
C ALA A 266 -8.70 -17.71 -3.35
N THR A 267 -9.98 -18.10 -3.40
CA THR A 267 -11.01 -17.70 -2.41
C THR A 267 -11.29 -18.74 -1.33
N ARG A 268 -10.43 -19.74 -1.14
CA ARG A 268 -10.67 -20.86 -0.21
C ARG A 268 -11.20 -20.35 1.15
N ASN A 269 -12.45 -20.70 1.47
CA ASN A 269 -13.17 -20.47 2.74
C ASN A 269 -12.99 -19.07 3.35
N GLN A 270 -12.98 -18.01 2.55
CA GLN A 270 -12.98 -16.67 3.10
C GLN A 270 -14.40 -16.32 3.55
N GLU A 271 -14.62 -16.30 4.86
CA GLU A 271 -15.79 -15.64 5.45
C GLU A 271 -15.79 -14.19 4.98
N VAL A 272 -16.74 -13.87 4.10
CA VAL A 272 -17.09 -12.52 3.63
C VAL A 272 -16.95 -11.55 4.80
N SER A 273 -16.29 -10.41 4.61
CA SER A 273 -16.11 -9.35 5.63
C SER A 273 -17.35 -9.22 6.52
N GLN A 274 -17.33 -9.88 7.67
CA GLN A 274 -18.43 -9.84 8.62
C GLN A 274 -18.19 -8.68 9.59
N VAL A 275 -19.26 -7.97 9.90
CA VAL A 275 -19.31 -7.02 11.02
C VAL A 275 -18.95 -7.79 12.29
N VAL A 276 -17.81 -7.48 12.91
CA VAL A 276 -17.43 -8.06 14.20
C VAL A 276 -17.99 -7.15 15.29
N HIS A 277 -19.08 -7.55 15.93
CA HIS A 277 -19.55 -6.94 17.17
C HIS A 277 -18.78 -7.54 18.35
N TYR A 278 -18.00 -6.75 19.10
CA TYR A 278 -17.38 -7.24 20.32
C TYR A 278 -18.34 -7.04 21.51
N SER A 279 -18.92 -8.12 22.02
CA SER A 279 -19.69 -8.05 23.28
C SER A 279 -18.76 -7.88 24.47
N ALA A 280 -18.74 -6.68 25.06
CA ALA A 280 -18.23 -6.47 26.41
C ALA A 280 -19.26 -6.97 27.44
N GLY A 281 -18.80 -7.80 28.39
CA GLY A 281 -19.59 -8.18 29.55
C GLY A 281 -20.01 -6.95 30.37
N ASN A 282 -21.29 -6.92 30.73
CA ASN A 282 -21.99 -6.05 31.68
C ASN A 282 -21.25 -4.78 32.19
N GLY A 283 -21.71 -3.63 31.68
CA GLY A 283 -21.71 -2.37 32.43
C GLY A 283 -21.16 -1.16 31.67
N ASN A 284 -22.07 -0.26 31.32
CA ASN A 284 -21.90 1.09 30.77
C ASN A 284 -21.80 1.20 29.23
N GLU A 285 -22.83 1.84 28.66
CA GLU A 285 -22.95 2.21 27.25
C GLU A 285 -21.74 3.01 26.75
N HIS A 286 -20.79 2.32 26.14
CA HIS A 286 -19.96 2.88 25.08
C HIS A 286 -20.58 2.44 23.75
N LYS A 287 -21.05 3.40 22.94
CA LYS A 287 -21.33 3.13 21.52
C LYS A 287 -20.04 2.68 20.86
N GLU A 288 -19.90 1.38 20.67
CA GLU A 288 -18.83 0.77 19.90
C GLU A 288 -18.88 1.35 18.48
N LYS A 289 -17.77 1.96 18.02
CA LYS A 289 -17.66 2.37 16.62
C LYS A 289 -17.48 1.11 15.80
N GLU A 290 -18.43 0.81 14.91
CA GLU A 290 -18.28 -0.21 13.89
C GLU A 290 -16.98 0.06 13.11
N GLN A 291 -16.03 -0.87 13.15
CA GLN A 291 -14.74 -0.72 12.47
C GLN A 291 -14.77 -1.46 11.14
N ILE A 292 -14.41 -0.77 10.06
CA ILE A 292 -14.24 -1.41 8.75
C ILE A 292 -13.05 -2.36 8.86
N ARG A 293 -13.28 -3.64 8.55
CA ARG A 293 -12.22 -4.66 8.53
C ARG A 293 -11.53 -4.67 7.17
N VAL A 294 -10.21 -4.58 7.19
CA VAL A 294 -9.34 -4.59 6.02
C VAL A 294 -8.34 -5.72 6.16
N GLY A 295 -8.12 -6.45 5.08
CA GLY A 295 -7.39 -7.70 5.09
C GLY A 295 -8.32 -8.89 5.21
N GLY A 296 -8.08 -9.87 4.34
CA GLY A 296 -8.80 -11.13 4.22
C GLY A 296 -7.94 -12.18 3.53
N ILE A 297 -7.17 -11.77 2.52
CA ILE A 297 -6.65 -12.64 1.47
C ILE A 297 -5.42 -13.43 1.93
N GLY A 298 -5.50 -14.75 1.77
CA GLY A 298 -4.43 -15.70 2.10
C GLY A 298 -4.56 -16.39 3.45
N PHE A 299 -5.52 -15.99 4.28
CA PHE A 299 -5.74 -16.49 5.62
C PHE A 299 -7.16 -16.99 5.87
#